data_AF-A0A844FI19-F1
#
_entry.id   AF-A0A844FI19-F1
#
_cell.length_a   1.000
_cell.length_b   1.000
_cell.length_c   1.000
_cell.angle_alpha   90.00
_cell.angle_beta   90.00
_cell.angle_gamma   90.00
#
_symmetry.space_group_name_H-M   'P 1'
#
loop_
_entity.id
_entity.type
_entity.pdbx_description
1 polymer ?
#
loop_
_entity_poly.entity_id
_entity_poly.type
_entity_poly.pdbx_seq_one_letter_code
_entity_poly.pdbx_strand_id
1 'polypeptide(L)'
;MTKKVLSLILVAVLAMTIFAGCAKDEAPKTDEPKEGEEKTSEEATGGELKDGKYLVKLPVSDHMNYPMATMEVKNGEISSFDYNEYLADSGEAKNPDNYSYEEGLEVIKNLNEQFMDKKDVESIDYDAVSGATHTKESFKEVVASLIEKAEKGEVYEPAYKDGEYEAKAGEESHGWLSEIKIVVKEGTIVGVDFKDVAVEDMEGEKVVLDEETKEPVMEDEETPKTEPTNIKKGDVKSLENYSYLPSFDTIKELTKQIIDNNGIEDLELDGISGATNTKNTLIELATKALEDAK
;
A
#
# COMPACT_ATOMS: atom_id res chain seq x y z
N MET A 1 61.26 -12.05 41.50
CA MET A 1 60.39 -11.69 42.64
C MET A 1 59.30 -12.75 42.82
N THR A 2 58.90 -13.01 44.05
CA THR A 2 57.65 -13.71 44.47
C THR A 2 56.39 -13.03 43.90
N LYS A 3 55.22 -13.64 43.66
CA LYS A 3 54.58 -14.95 43.95
C LYS A 3 53.54 -15.23 42.83
N LYS A 4 53.45 -16.45 42.26
CA LYS A 4 52.36 -17.47 42.43
C LYS A 4 50.91 -16.99 42.13
N VAL A 5 50.23 -17.42 41.05
CA VAL A 5 49.54 -18.73 40.73
C VAL A 5 48.02 -18.63 40.89
N LEU A 6 47.27 -18.95 39.82
CA LEU A 6 46.02 -19.78 39.73
C LEU A 6 45.67 -19.85 38.21
N SER A 7 45.61 -21.02 37.55
CA SER A 7 44.47 -21.97 37.43
C SER A 7 43.37 -21.52 36.43
N LEU A 8 42.79 -22.37 35.56
CA LEU A 8 43.08 -23.77 35.19
C LEU A 8 42.40 -24.14 33.83
N ILE A 9 43.09 -24.91 32.99
CA ILE A 9 42.61 -25.92 32.00
C ILE A 9 41.44 -25.59 31.02
N LEU A 10 41.78 -25.77 29.73
CA LEU A 10 40.89 -26.00 28.57
C LEU A 10 40.95 -27.50 28.19
N VAL A 11 39.81 -28.21 28.09
CA VAL A 11 39.68 -29.45 27.27
C VAL A 11 38.26 -29.58 26.73
N ALA A 12 38.11 -29.61 25.40
CA ALA A 12 36.92 -30.13 24.74
C ALA A 12 37.01 -31.66 24.65
N VAL A 13 35.94 -32.38 24.99
CA VAL A 13 35.90 -33.85 24.93
C VAL A 13 35.40 -34.30 23.56
N LEU A 14 36.29 -34.93 22.80
CA LEU A 14 36.00 -35.57 21.52
C LEU A 14 35.37 -36.96 21.74
N ALA A 15 34.51 -37.37 20.80
CA ALA A 15 33.70 -38.59 20.87
C ALA A 15 34.50 -39.91 20.91
N MET A 16 33.82 -40.97 21.38
CA MET A 16 34.18 -42.35 21.08
C MET A 16 33.16 -42.99 20.11
N THR A 17 33.70 -43.80 19.21
CA THR A 17 33.06 -44.69 18.24
C THR A 17 32.30 -45.85 18.95
N ILE A 18 31.56 -46.78 18.34
CA ILE A 18 31.80 -47.67 17.16
C ILE A 18 30.42 -48.18 16.62
N PHE A 19 30.26 -48.91 15.50
CA PHE A 19 31.22 -49.75 14.75
C PHE A 19 31.14 -49.60 13.21
N ALA A 20 30.84 -50.67 12.45
CA ALA A 20 30.87 -50.72 10.97
C ALA A 20 29.88 -51.77 10.39
N GLY A 21 29.56 -51.66 9.09
CA GLY A 21 28.87 -52.70 8.31
C GLY A 21 28.37 -52.23 6.94
N CYS A 22 29.11 -52.52 5.86
CA CYS A 22 28.84 -51.99 4.50
C CYS A 22 28.00 -52.92 3.61
N ALA A 23 27.24 -52.34 2.67
CA ALA A 23 26.90 -52.94 1.37
C ALA A 23 26.69 -51.87 0.27
N LYS A 24 27.11 -52.22 -0.96
CA LYS A 24 27.15 -51.50 -2.26
C LYS A 24 25.75 -51.25 -2.88
N ASP A 25 25.50 -50.43 -3.92
CA ASP A 25 26.27 -49.45 -4.73
C ASP A 25 25.27 -48.50 -5.47
N GLU A 26 25.73 -47.32 -5.90
CA GLU A 26 25.26 -46.42 -7.00
C GLU A 26 23.91 -45.62 -7.02
N ALA A 27 24.09 -44.29 -7.18
CA ALA A 27 23.35 -43.31 -8.02
C ALA A 27 22.11 -42.54 -7.47
N PRO A 28 21.85 -41.29 -7.95
CA PRO A 28 21.30 -40.21 -7.11
C PRO A 28 19.87 -39.73 -7.47
N LYS A 29 19.18 -39.11 -6.50
CA LYS A 29 17.95 -38.30 -6.66
C LYS A 29 17.91 -37.19 -5.61
N THR A 30 18.15 -35.94 -6.01
CA THR A 30 17.16 -34.84 -6.20
C THR A 30 16.66 -34.21 -4.90
N ASP A 31 17.02 -32.94 -4.70
CA ASP A 31 16.55 -32.08 -3.63
C ASP A 31 15.08 -31.65 -3.83
N GLU A 32 14.31 -31.67 -2.73
CA GLU A 32 13.16 -30.79 -2.53
C GLU A 32 13.32 -30.09 -1.16
N PRO A 33 12.96 -28.80 -1.02
CA PRO A 33 13.21 -28.06 0.22
C PRO A 33 12.27 -28.49 1.36
N LYS A 34 12.75 -28.42 2.60
CA LYS A 34 11.88 -28.41 3.78
C LYS A 34 11.23 -27.03 3.93
N GLU A 35 9.92 -27.02 4.14
CA GLU A 35 9.26 -25.92 4.84
C GLU A 35 9.91 -25.70 6.21
N GLY A 36 10.01 -24.43 6.60
CA GLY A 36 10.61 -24.07 7.88
C GLY A 36 10.77 -22.57 8.03
N GLU A 37 9.68 -21.89 8.37
CA GLU A 37 9.70 -20.80 9.35
C GLU A 37 8.25 -20.53 9.82
N GLU A 38 7.83 -21.22 10.88
CA GLU A 38 6.71 -20.76 11.70
C GLU A 38 7.13 -19.40 12.29
N LYS A 39 6.56 -18.31 11.76
CA LYS A 39 6.53 -17.05 12.52
C LYS A 39 5.77 -17.34 13.80
N THR A 40 6.49 -17.32 14.91
CA THR A 40 5.89 -17.38 16.24
C THR A 40 5.01 -16.14 16.38
N SER A 41 3.69 -16.35 16.36
CA SER A 41 2.72 -15.38 16.85
C SER A 41 3.04 -15.14 18.32
N GLU A 42 3.53 -13.96 18.67
CA GLU A 42 3.56 -13.55 20.07
C GLU A 42 2.11 -13.36 20.53
N GLU A 43 1.70 -14.13 21.54
CA GLU A 43 0.36 -13.99 22.13
C GLU A 43 0.15 -12.54 22.58
N ALA A 44 -0.95 -11.92 22.15
CA ALA A 44 -1.34 -10.58 22.60
C ALA A 44 -1.64 -10.60 24.10
N THR A 45 -0.63 -10.37 24.93
CA THR A 45 -0.77 -10.26 26.38
C THR A 45 -1.40 -8.91 26.71
N GLY A 46 -2.73 -8.86 26.74
CA GLY A 46 -3.53 -7.65 26.88
C GLY A 46 -2.94 -6.61 27.83
N GLY A 47 -2.29 -5.61 27.25
CA GLY A 47 -1.67 -4.49 27.92
C GLY A 47 -2.71 -3.45 28.31
N GLU A 48 -2.36 -2.62 29.29
CA GLU A 48 -3.12 -1.41 29.55
C GLU A 48 -2.93 -0.44 28.38
N LEU A 49 -3.97 -0.28 27.54
CA LEU A 49 -3.96 0.66 26.41
C LEU A 49 -3.63 2.07 26.88
N LYS A 50 -2.77 2.79 26.16
CA LYS A 50 -2.40 4.17 26.48
C LYS A 50 -3.35 5.14 25.81
N ASP A 51 -3.73 6.20 26.53
CA ASP A 51 -4.58 7.28 26.02
C ASP A 51 -3.90 7.98 24.84
N GLY A 52 -4.68 8.25 23.79
CA GLY A 52 -4.18 8.87 22.56
C GLY A 52 -5.06 8.59 21.35
N LYS A 53 -4.75 9.26 20.24
CA LYS A 53 -5.25 8.91 18.91
C LYS A 53 -4.23 8.00 18.23
N TYR A 54 -4.72 7.02 17.50
CA TYR A 54 -3.94 6.06 16.73
C TYR A 54 -4.50 5.99 15.31
N LEU A 55 -3.62 5.80 14.33
CA LEU A 55 -3.97 5.63 12.92
C LEU A 55 -3.13 4.48 12.37
N VAL A 56 -3.76 3.60 11.60
CA VAL A 56 -3.09 2.58 10.80
C VAL A 56 -3.64 2.67 9.38
N LYS A 57 -2.73 2.62 8.41
CA LYS A 57 -2.98 2.57 6.98
C LYS A 57 -2.15 1.41 6.42
N LEU A 58 -2.76 0.49 5.66
CA LEU A 58 -2.00 -0.52 4.94
C LEU A 58 -1.62 -0.01 3.54
N PRO A 59 -0.64 -0.63 2.85
CA PRO A 59 -0.16 -0.17 1.55
C PRO A 59 -1.24 -0.11 0.45
N VAL A 60 -1.05 0.76 -0.54
CA VAL A 60 -1.92 0.85 -1.71
C VAL A 60 -1.85 -0.43 -2.56
N SER A 61 -2.98 -1.14 -2.66
CA SER A 61 -3.08 -2.33 -3.51
C SER A 61 -2.98 -2.01 -5.00
N ASP A 62 -2.70 -3.02 -5.83
CA ASP A 62 -2.66 -2.85 -7.29
C ASP A 62 -4.03 -2.52 -7.92
N HIS A 63 -5.11 -2.58 -7.14
CA HIS A 63 -6.44 -2.07 -7.49
C HIS A 63 -6.66 -0.61 -7.03
N MET A 64 -5.60 0.13 -6.71
CA MET A 64 -5.62 1.54 -6.32
C MET A 64 -6.57 1.85 -5.15
N ASN A 65 -6.64 0.94 -4.18
CA ASN A 65 -7.37 1.14 -2.95
C ASN A 65 -6.67 0.46 -1.77
N TYR A 66 -6.93 0.94 -0.55
CA TYR A 66 -6.28 0.47 0.67
C TYR A 66 -7.16 0.69 1.91
N PRO A 67 -7.03 -0.14 2.96
CA PRO A 67 -7.70 0.05 4.23
C PRO A 67 -6.94 1.06 5.12
N MET A 68 -7.69 1.90 5.82
CA MET A 68 -7.20 2.79 6.87
C MET A 68 -8.21 2.82 8.02
N ALA A 69 -7.72 2.91 9.25
CA ALA A 69 -8.57 3.18 10.40
C ALA A 69 -7.93 4.14 11.40
N THR A 70 -8.80 4.83 12.13
CA THR A 70 -8.43 5.62 13.30
C THR A 70 -9.06 5.02 14.56
N MET A 71 -8.40 5.19 15.70
CA MET A 71 -8.86 4.74 17.02
C MET A 71 -8.46 5.77 18.07
N GLU A 72 -9.32 6.03 19.05
CA GLU A 72 -9.02 6.94 20.16
C GLU A 72 -9.24 6.27 21.50
N VAL A 73 -8.19 6.18 22.32
CA VAL A 73 -8.22 5.61 23.67
C VAL A 73 -8.30 6.72 24.71
N LYS A 74 -9.18 6.57 25.71
CA LYS A 74 -9.37 7.49 26.84
C LYS A 74 -9.59 6.71 28.13
N ASN A 75 -8.83 7.04 29.18
CA ASN A 75 -8.78 6.31 30.45
C ASN A 75 -8.50 4.79 30.27
N GLY A 76 -7.70 4.42 29.27
CA GLY A 76 -7.43 3.02 28.90
C GLY A 76 -8.55 2.30 28.15
N GLU A 77 -9.67 2.96 27.82
CA GLU A 77 -10.79 2.40 27.06
C GLU A 77 -10.85 2.97 25.64
N ILE A 78 -11.17 2.14 24.63
CA ILE A 78 -11.37 2.59 23.24
C ILE A 78 -12.66 3.43 23.17
N SER A 79 -12.52 4.74 23.06
CA SER A 79 -13.63 5.70 23.02
C SER A 79 -14.23 5.92 21.63
N SER A 80 -13.43 5.77 20.56
CA SER A 80 -13.89 5.82 19.17
C SER A 80 -13.02 4.92 18.28
N PHE A 81 -13.60 4.52 17.15
CA PHE A 81 -12.96 3.75 16.09
C PHE A 81 -13.71 4.02 14.78
N ASP A 82 -12.98 4.15 13.68
CA ASP A 82 -13.51 4.28 12.33
C ASP A 82 -12.56 3.57 11.36
N TYR A 83 -13.03 2.52 10.68
CA TYR A 83 -12.33 1.78 9.63
C TYR A 83 -13.04 1.97 8.29
N ASN A 84 -12.29 2.26 7.24
CA ASN A 84 -12.79 2.22 5.87
C ASN A 84 -11.68 1.86 4.88
N GLU A 85 -12.06 1.59 3.65
CA GLU A 85 -11.15 1.45 2.52
C GLU A 85 -11.24 2.69 1.64
N TYR A 86 -10.11 3.18 1.16
CA TYR A 86 -9.98 4.46 0.45
C TYR A 86 -9.52 4.22 -0.98
N LEU A 87 -10.02 5.02 -1.91
CA LEU A 87 -9.59 5.04 -3.30
C LEU A 87 -8.38 5.99 -3.44
N ALA A 88 -7.27 5.48 -3.97
CA ALA A 88 -5.97 6.16 -3.97
C ALA A 88 -5.87 7.34 -4.96
N ASP A 89 -6.74 7.38 -5.97
CA ASP A 89 -6.85 8.50 -6.92
C ASP A 89 -7.54 9.72 -6.30
N SER A 90 -8.68 9.51 -5.66
CA SER A 90 -9.57 10.55 -5.13
C SER A 90 -9.35 10.86 -3.65
N GLY A 91 -8.74 9.95 -2.90
CA GLY A 91 -8.66 10.02 -1.44
C GLY A 91 -10.01 9.89 -0.74
N GLU A 92 -11.06 9.46 -1.45
CA GLU A 92 -12.37 9.20 -0.88
C GLU A 92 -12.43 7.82 -0.23
N ALA A 93 -13.14 7.73 0.89
CA ALA A 93 -13.55 6.44 1.43
C ALA A 93 -14.61 5.79 0.53
N LYS A 94 -14.58 4.47 0.40
CA LYS A 94 -15.57 3.70 -0.36
C LYS A 94 -16.96 3.94 0.22
N ASN A 95 -17.89 4.31 -0.66
CA ASN A 95 -19.26 4.65 -0.32
C ASN A 95 -20.19 4.39 -1.54
N PRO A 96 -21.52 4.47 -1.38
CA PRO A 96 -22.47 4.12 -2.46
C PRO A 96 -22.36 4.97 -3.73
N ASP A 97 -21.77 6.18 -3.67
CA ASP A 97 -21.62 7.06 -4.82
C ASP A 97 -20.35 6.74 -5.65
N ASN A 98 -19.34 6.09 -5.06
CA ASN A 98 -18.04 5.80 -5.70
C ASN A 98 -17.65 4.31 -5.75
N TYR A 99 -18.38 3.41 -5.07
CA TYR A 99 -18.07 1.98 -5.02
C TYR A 99 -19.32 1.12 -5.20
N SER A 100 -19.34 0.31 -6.27
CA SER A 100 -20.53 -0.40 -6.75
C SER A 100 -20.81 -1.75 -6.09
N TYR A 101 -19.91 -2.28 -5.27
CA TYR A 101 -20.08 -3.55 -4.57
C TYR A 101 -20.74 -3.33 -3.20
N GLU A 102 -22.08 -3.36 -3.19
CA GLU A 102 -22.91 -3.06 -2.02
C GLU A 102 -22.57 -3.93 -0.79
N GLU A 103 -22.35 -5.24 -0.98
CA GLU A 103 -22.01 -6.14 0.13
C GLU A 103 -20.66 -5.81 0.78
N GLY A 104 -19.71 -5.25 0.01
CA GLY A 104 -18.45 -4.74 0.56
C GLY A 104 -18.67 -3.57 1.53
N LEU A 105 -19.56 -2.64 1.16
CA LEU A 105 -19.94 -1.51 2.01
C LEU A 105 -20.70 -1.98 3.28
N GLU A 106 -21.56 -2.98 3.13
CA GLU A 106 -22.26 -3.59 4.28
C GLU A 106 -21.30 -4.29 5.25
N VAL A 107 -20.29 -5.01 4.73
CA VAL A 107 -19.22 -5.61 5.56
C VAL A 107 -18.43 -4.54 6.30
N ILE A 108 -17.96 -3.46 5.63
CA ILE A 108 -17.24 -2.36 6.29
C ILE A 108 -18.06 -1.77 7.44
N LYS A 109 -19.34 -1.46 7.19
CA LYS A 109 -20.25 -0.93 8.21
C LYS A 109 -20.44 -1.90 9.38
N ASN A 110 -20.70 -3.18 9.07
CA ASN A 110 -20.95 -4.21 10.08
C ASN A 110 -19.74 -4.45 10.99
N LEU A 111 -18.52 -4.45 10.43
CA LEU A 111 -17.29 -4.62 11.20
C LEU A 111 -17.06 -3.45 12.18
N ASN A 112 -17.29 -2.21 11.74
CA ASN A 112 -17.26 -1.03 12.62
C ASN A 112 -18.27 -1.12 13.77
N GLU A 113 -19.53 -1.46 13.47
CA GLU A 113 -20.59 -1.61 14.48
C GLU A 113 -20.24 -2.73 15.49
N GLN A 114 -19.80 -3.90 15.01
CA GLN A 114 -19.43 -5.02 15.88
C GLN A 114 -18.21 -4.72 16.76
N PHE A 115 -17.16 -4.11 16.21
CA PHE A 115 -15.97 -3.78 17.00
C PHE A 115 -16.24 -2.69 18.03
N MET A 116 -17.08 -1.70 17.71
CA MET A 116 -17.47 -0.67 18.68
C MET A 116 -18.35 -1.19 19.82
N ASP A 117 -19.15 -2.25 19.60
CA ASP A 117 -19.90 -2.94 20.65
C ASP A 117 -19.01 -3.86 21.50
N LYS A 118 -18.16 -4.66 20.85
CA LYS A 118 -17.42 -5.76 21.49
C LYS A 118 -16.05 -5.36 22.04
N LYS A 119 -15.38 -4.38 21.44
CA LYS A 119 -14.01 -3.92 21.73
C LYS A 119 -12.93 -5.01 21.68
N ASP A 120 -13.23 -6.12 21.03
CA ASP A 120 -12.39 -7.31 20.88
C ASP A 120 -12.56 -7.86 19.47
N VAL A 121 -11.43 -8.02 18.77
CA VAL A 121 -11.34 -8.45 17.37
C VAL A 121 -11.68 -9.94 17.21
N GLU A 122 -11.44 -10.76 18.24
CA GLU A 122 -11.73 -12.20 18.25
C GLU A 122 -13.20 -12.50 18.55
N SER A 123 -13.91 -11.57 19.20
CA SER A 123 -15.34 -11.68 19.47
C SER A 123 -16.24 -11.32 18.26
N ILE A 124 -15.69 -10.80 17.17
CA ILE A 124 -16.46 -10.38 15.97
C ILE A 124 -16.99 -11.59 15.20
N ASP A 125 -18.24 -11.52 14.76
CA ASP A 125 -18.85 -12.49 13.86
C ASP A 125 -18.55 -12.06 12.41
N TYR A 126 -17.47 -12.58 11.85
CA TYR A 126 -17.03 -12.28 10.48
C TYR A 126 -17.94 -12.90 9.40
N ASP A 127 -18.88 -13.78 9.76
CA ASP A 127 -19.80 -14.42 8.83
C ASP A 127 -21.21 -13.79 8.84
N ALA A 128 -21.44 -12.78 9.70
CA ALA A 128 -22.70 -12.05 9.82
C ALA A 128 -23.15 -11.38 8.49
N VAL A 129 -22.21 -11.01 7.64
CA VAL A 129 -22.43 -10.51 6.26
C VAL A 129 -21.52 -11.30 5.33
N SER A 130 -22.07 -11.87 4.25
CA SER A 130 -21.33 -12.69 3.30
C SER A 130 -20.44 -11.88 2.36
N GLY A 131 -19.34 -12.47 1.86
CA GLY A 131 -18.45 -11.82 0.90
C GLY A 131 -17.33 -10.99 1.54
N ALA A 132 -16.71 -10.13 0.73
CA ALA A 132 -15.60 -9.22 1.07
C ALA A 132 -14.52 -9.81 1.99
N THR A 133 -13.98 -10.99 1.63
CA THR A 133 -12.98 -11.70 2.43
C THR A 133 -11.75 -10.84 2.75
N HIS A 134 -11.20 -10.15 1.75
CA HIS A 134 -10.03 -9.29 1.94
C HIS A 134 -10.30 -8.10 2.87
N THR A 135 -11.49 -7.49 2.81
CA THR A 135 -11.90 -6.46 3.79
C THR A 135 -11.88 -6.99 5.22
N LYS A 136 -12.32 -8.23 5.44
CA LYS A 136 -12.32 -8.89 6.76
C LYS A 136 -10.91 -9.25 7.25
N GLU A 137 -10.02 -9.63 6.33
CA GLU A 137 -8.61 -9.89 6.59
C GLU A 137 -7.88 -8.59 6.96
N SER A 138 -8.00 -7.56 6.12
CA SER A 138 -7.48 -6.21 6.35
C SER A 138 -7.97 -5.60 7.65
N PHE A 139 -9.25 -5.77 7.98
CA PHE A 139 -9.82 -5.30 9.24
C PHE A 139 -9.09 -5.87 10.46
N LYS A 140 -8.81 -7.19 10.46
CA LYS A 140 -8.09 -7.86 11.56
C LYS A 140 -6.68 -7.32 11.72
N GLU A 141 -5.96 -7.18 10.61
CA GLU A 141 -4.60 -6.63 10.58
C GLU A 141 -4.57 -5.19 11.12
N VAL A 142 -5.44 -4.33 10.60
CA VAL A 142 -5.56 -2.92 11.01
C VAL A 142 -5.91 -2.78 12.49
N VAL A 143 -6.86 -3.56 13.00
CA VAL A 143 -7.22 -3.54 14.43
C VAL A 143 -6.08 -4.06 15.31
N ALA A 144 -5.44 -5.17 14.93
CA ALA A 144 -4.29 -5.70 15.68
C ALA A 144 -3.15 -4.68 15.78
N SER A 145 -2.80 -4.03 14.66
CA SER A 145 -1.79 -2.96 14.63
C SER A 145 -2.20 -1.72 15.45
N LEU A 146 -3.48 -1.34 15.47
CA LEU A 146 -3.98 -0.23 16.29
C LEU A 146 -3.88 -0.54 17.79
N ILE A 147 -4.21 -1.77 18.21
CA ILE A 147 -4.07 -2.22 19.59
C ILE A 147 -2.59 -2.27 19.99
N GLU A 148 -1.73 -2.86 19.16
CA GLU A 148 -0.27 -2.91 19.40
C GLU A 148 0.32 -1.51 19.58
N LYS A 149 -0.07 -0.55 18.71
CA LYS A 149 0.32 0.86 18.85
C LYS A 149 -0.18 1.48 20.15
N ALA A 150 -1.41 1.19 20.55
CA ALA A 150 -1.99 1.69 21.79
C ALA A 150 -1.35 1.10 23.05
N GLU A 151 -0.96 -0.18 23.05
CA GLU A 151 -0.22 -0.81 24.15
C GLU A 151 1.20 -0.21 24.31
N LYS A 152 1.87 0.07 23.18
CA LYS A 152 3.19 0.72 23.14
C LYS A 152 3.15 2.22 23.41
N GLY A 153 1.99 2.87 23.27
CA GLY A 153 1.84 4.32 23.34
C GLY A 153 2.42 5.06 22.12
N GLU A 154 2.40 4.43 20.95
CA GLU A 154 2.76 5.03 19.65
C GLU A 154 1.64 5.94 19.15
N VAL A 155 1.38 7.02 19.90
CA VAL A 155 0.36 8.02 19.57
C VAL A 155 0.64 8.62 18.18
N TYR A 156 -0.41 8.70 17.37
CA TYR A 156 -0.36 9.26 16.03
C TYR A 156 -0.29 10.80 16.07
N GLU A 157 0.70 11.35 15.36
CA GLU A 157 0.91 12.78 15.18
C GLU A 157 0.70 13.15 13.69
N PRO A 158 -0.19 14.09 13.36
CA PRO A 158 -0.46 14.47 11.97
C PRO A 158 0.74 15.20 11.34
N ALA A 159 1.12 14.80 10.13
CA ALA A 159 2.26 15.38 9.41
C ALA A 159 1.90 16.64 8.60
N TYR A 160 0.64 16.74 8.17
CA TYR A 160 0.11 17.79 7.30
C TYR A 160 -1.18 18.40 7.87
N LYS A 161 -1.62 19.51 7.26
CA LYS A 161 -2.98 20.05 7.45
C LYS A 161 -3.95 19.36 6.49
N ASP A 162 -5.16 19.11 6.95
CA ASP A 162 -6.23 18.54 6.12
C ASP A 162 -6.65 19.53 5.03
N GLY A 163 -6.84 19.02 3.81
CA GLY A 163 -7.19 19.83 2.65
C GLY A 163 -7.00 19.11 1.31
N GLU A 164 -7.36 19.82 0.24
CA GLU A 164 -7.01 19.46 -1.14
C GLU A 164 -5.96 20.45 -1.65
N TYR A 165 -4.87 19.93 -2.19
CA TYR A 165 -3.68 20.69 -2.57
C TYR A 165 -3.39 20.47 -4.05
N GLU A 166 -3.44 21.54 -4.84
CA GLU A 166 -3.31 21.46 -6.30
C GLU A 166 -2.01 22.12 -6.79
N ALA A 167 -1.37 21.49 -7.77
CA ALA A 167 -0.28 22.11 -8.53
C ALA A 167 -0.40 21.80 -10.02
N LYS A 168 0.00 22.75 -10.86
CA LYS A 168 0.06 22.61 -12.33
C LYS A 168 1.46 22.92 -12.84
N ALA A 169 1.83 22.25 -13.93
CA ALA A 169 3.06 22.53 -14.67
C ALA A 169 3.05 23.96 -15.23
N GLY A 170 4.24 24.53 -15.43
CA GLY A 170 4.37 25.89 -15.98
C GLY A 170 4.18 25.96 -17.50
N GLU A 171 4.46 24.88 -18.20
CA GLU A 171 4.43 24.73 -19.67
C GLU A 171 3.90 23.33 -20.02
N GLU A 172 3.28 23.17 -21.19
CA GLU A 172 2.84 21.88 -21.71
C GLU A 172 4.00 21.03 -22.29
N SER A 173 3.86 19.70 -22.21
CA SER A 173 4.73 18.73 -22.84
C SER A 173 3.97 18.01 -23.96
N HIS A 174 4.38 18.21 -25.22
CA HIS A 174 3.75 17.59 -26.40
C HIS A 174 2.22 17.74 -26.47
N GLY A 175 1.71 18.94 -26.17
CA GLY A 175 0.26 19.23 -26.19
C GLY A 175 -0.49 18.84 -24.90
N TRP A 176 0.20 18.33 -23.88
CA TRP A 176 -0.38 17.94 -22.59
C TRP A 176 0.12 18.83 -21.45
N LEU A 177 -0.79 19.40 -20.66
CA LEU A 177 -0.47 20.13 -19.43
C LEU A 177 -0.72 19.24 -18.22
N SER A 178 0.33 18.95 -17.45
CA SER A 178 0.22 18.15 -16.24
C SER A 178 -0.35 18.96 -15.07
N GLU A 179 -1.26 18.36 -14.32
CA GLU A 179 -1.78 18.86 -13.05
C GLU A 179 -1.91 17.73 -12.04
N ILE A 180 -1.70 18.05 -10.76
CA ILE A 180 -1.86 17.13 -9.63
C ILE A 180 -2.82 17.71 -8.61
N LYS A 181 -3.55 16.84 -7.93
CA LYS A 181 -4.28 17.13 -6.70
C LYS A 181 -3.93 16.10 -5.64
N ILE A 182 -3.48 16.56 -4.48
CA ILE A 182 -3.20 15.72 -3.32
C ILE A 182 -4.27 15.98 -2.27
N VAL A 183 -4.86 14.91 -1.74
CA VAL A 183 -5.88 14.98 -0.68
C VAL A 183 -5.26 14.53 0.63
N VAL A 184 -5.34 15.38 1.65
CA VAL A 184 -4.89 15.10 3.02
C VAL A 184 -6.11 15.01 3.94
N LYS A 185 -6.19 13.94 4.71
CA LYS A 185 -7.16 13.75 5.79
C LYS A 185 -6.44 13.19 7.01
N GLU A 186 -6.84 13.63 8.21
CA GLU A 186 -6.19 13.27 9.46
C GLU A 186 -4.68 13.58 9.49
N GLY A 187 -4.22 14.55 8.70
CA GLY A 187 -2.81 14.90 8.51
C GLY A 187 -1.97 13.84 7.78
N THR A 188 -2.62 12.92 7.07
CA THR A 188 -2.00 11.92 6.19
C THR A 188 -2.48 12.10 4.76
N ILE A 189 -1.58 11.92 3.78
CA ILE A 189 -1.92 11.84 2.36
C ILE A 189 -2.78 10.59 2.14
N VAL A 190 -4.00 10.81 1.64
CA VAL A 190 -4.98 9.76 1.36
C VAL A 190 -5.30 9.59 -0.13
N GLY A 191 -5.01 10.58 -0.97
CA GLY A 191 -5.24 10.48 -2.41
C GLY A 191 -4.30 11.34 -3.24
N VAL A 192 -3.97 10.88 -4.45
CA VAL A 192 -3.14 11.58 -5.43
C VAL A 192 -3.74 11.38 -6.84
N ASP A 193 -4.40 12.43 -7.33
CA ASP A 193 -4.93 12.54 -8.70
C ASP A 193 -3.88 13.29 -9.54
N PHE A 194 -3.05 12.56 -10.29
CA PHE A 194 -2.16 13.13 -11.31
C PHE A 194 -2.74 12.88 -12.70
N LYS A 195 -2.85 13.94 -13.50
CA LYS A 195 -3.43 13.90 -14.84
C LYS A 195 -2.73 14.84 -15.80
N ASP A 196 -2.72 14.44 -17.06
CA ASP A 196 -2.26 15.24 -18.19
C ASP A 196 -3.48 15.67 -19.01
N VAL A 197 -3.65 16.97 -19.25
CA VAL A 197 -4.82 17.53 -19.94
C VAL A 197 -4.42 18.12 -21.29
N ALA A 198 -5.09 17.74 -22.36
CA ALA A 198 -4.81 18.22 -23.72
C ALA A 198 -5.08 19.74 -23.84
N VAL A 199 -4.08 20.52 -24.25
CA VAL A 199 -4.20 21.99 -24.36
C VAL A 199 -4.79 22.46 -25.67
N GLU A 200 -4.86 21.61 -26.69
CA GLU A 200 -5.45 21.89 -27.99
C GLU A 200 -6.01 20.62 -28.64
N ASP A 201 -6.72 20.78 -29.76
CA ASP A 201 -7.15 19.65 -30.59
C ASP A 201 -5.93 19.11 -31.37
N MET A 202 -5.66 17.81 -31.26
CA MET A 202 -4.53 17.16 -31.93
C MET A 202 -4.86 15.75 -32.39
N GLU A 203 -4.11 15.25 -33.37
CA GLU A 203 -4.11 13.83 -33.73
C GLU A 203 -3.09 13.09 -32.85
N GLY A 204 -3.41 11.86 -32.46
CA GLY A 204 -2.52 11.01 -31.68
C GLY A 204 -2.77 9.54 -31.94
N GLU A 205 -2.21 8.68 -31.10
CA GLU A 205 -2.45 7.24 -31.10
C GLU A 205 -2.93 6.81 -29.72
N LYS A 206 -3.88 5.87 -29.69
CA LYS A 206 -4.39 5.22 -28.48
C LYS A 206 -4.03 3.74 -28.49
N VAL A 207 -4.12 3.11 -27.32
CA VAL A 207 -3.98 1.65 -27.20
C VAL A 207 -5.24 0.96 -27.75
N VAL A 208 -5.06 -0.12 -28.49
CA VAL A 208 -6.17 -1.03 -28.82
C VAL A 208 -6.47 -1.89 -27.60
N LEU A 209 -7.67 -1.77 -27.04
CA LEU A 209 -8.11 -2.54 -25.87
C LEU A 209 -8.96 -3.74 -26.28
N ASP A 210 -8.88 -4.82 -25.52
CA ASP A 210 -9.79 -5.96 -25.66
C ASP A 210 -11.24 -5.56 -25.32
N GLU A 211 -12.22 -6.02 -26.09
CA GLU A 211 -13.61 -5.62 -25.91
C GLU A 211 -14.23 -6.15 -24.61
N GLU A 212 -13.77 -7.30 -24.10
CA GLU A 212 -14.29 -7.96 -22.90
C GLU A 212 -13.49 -7.54 -21.66
N THR A 213 -12.16 -7.66 -21.68
CA THR A 213 -11.33 -7.44 -20.49
C THR A 213 -10.93 -5.97 -20.27
N LYS A 214 -10.97 -5.14 -21.32
CA LYS A 214 -10.43 -3.78 -21.36
C LYS A 214 -8.91 -3.66 -21.21
N GLU A 215 -8.20 -4.79 -21.27
CA GLU A 215 -6.73 -4.81 -21.22
C GLU A 215 -6.09 -4.43 -22.57
N PRO A 216 -4.86 -3.87 -22.59
CA PRO A 216 -4.09 -3.65 -23.80
C PRO A 216 -3.90 -4.90 -24.66
N VAL A 217 -4.23 -4.81 -25.95
CA VAL A 217 -3.91 -5.86 -26.93
C VAL A 217 -2.48 -5.68 -27.41
N MET A 218 -1.60 -6.60 -27.04
CA MET A 218 -0.18 -6.50 -27.36
C MET A 218 0.20 -7.01 -28.76
N GLU A 219 1.31 -6.51 -29.31
CA GLU A 219 2.02 -7.06 -30.49
C GLU A 219 3.11 -8.04 -30.07
N ASP A 220 3.87 -7.70 -29.03
CA ASP A 220 4.89 -8.51 -28.37
C ASP A 220 4.88 -8.28 -26.85
N GLU A 221 5.91 -8.70 -26.10
CA GLU A 221 5.93 -8.62 -24.63
C GLU A 221 5.97 -7.18 -24.08
N GLU A 222 6.40 -6.19 -24.88
CA GLU A 222 6.57 -4.79 -24.44
C GLU A 222 5.74 -3.79 -25.26
N THR A 223 5.33 -4.14 -26.48
CA THR A 223 4.72 -3.22 -27.45
C THR A 223 3.19 -3.42 -27.56
N PRO A 224 2.36 -2.42 -27.21
CA PRO A 224 0.91 -2.46 -27.45
C PRO A 224 0.58 -2.22 -28.93
N LYS A 225 -0.54 -2.79 -29.40
CA LYS A 225 -1.16 -2.34 -30.66
C LYS A 225 -1.74 -0.95 -30.47
N THR A 226 -1.51 -0.09 -31.46
CA THR A 226 -2.04 1.27 -31.47
C THR A 226 -2.96 1.50 -32.67
N GLU A 227 -3.89 2.45 -32.53
CA GLU A 227 -4.61 3.01 -33.67
C GLU A 227 -4.73 4.54 -33.57
N PRO A 228 -4.84 5.26 -34.72
CA PRO A 228 -4.99 6.71 -34.71
C PRO A 228 -6.26 7.17 -34.00
N THR A 229 -6.17 8.27 -33.27
CA THR A 229 -7.28 8.88 -32.54
C THR A 229 -7.26 10.40 -32.67
N ASN A 230 -8.42 11.03 -32.44
CA ASN A 230 -8.55 12.48 -32.38
C ASN A 230 -8.70 12.89 -30.93
N ILE A 231 -7.80 13.74 -30.45
CA ILE A 231 -7.76 14.25 -29.07
C ILE A 231 -8.31 15.66 -29.09
N LYS A 232 -9.18 15.98 -28.13
CA LYS A 232 -9.81 17.29 -27.99
C LYS A 232 -9.20 18.09 -26.86
N LYS A 233 -9.18 19.42 -27.03
CA LYS A 233 -8.79 20.33 -25.96
C LYS A 233 -9.64 20.08 -24.71
N GLY A 234 -8.98 19.76 -23.60
CA GLY A 234 -9.61 19.43 -22.32
C GLY A 234 -9.77 17.93 -22.04
N ASP A 235 -9.44 17.05 -23.01
CA ASP A 235 -9.39 15.61 -22.75
C ASP A 235 -8.27 15.29 -21.74
N VAL A 236 -8.58 14.38 -20.80
CA VAL A 236 -7.60 13.82 -19.88
C VAL A 236 -6.92 12.63 -20.53
N LYS A 237 -5.59 12.54 -20.41
CA LYS A 237 -4.77 11.45 -20.95
C LYS A 237 -5.20 10.10 -20.39
N SER A 238 -5.50 9.15 -21.25
CA SER A 238 -5.95 7.79 -20.92
C SER A 238 -5.55 6.80 -22.01
N LEU A 239 -5.75 5.50 -21.77
CA LEU A 239 -5.55 4.47 -22.80
C LEU A 239 -6.39 4.68 -24.06
N GLU A 240 -7.49 5.44 -23.97
CA GLU A 240 -8.38 5.76 -25.10
C GLU A 240 -7.87 6.92 -25.98
N ASN A 241 -6.86 7.67 -25.55
CA ASN A 241 -6.30 8.77 -26.32
C ASN A 241 -4.76 8.86 -26.32
N TYR A 242 -4.06 7.93 -25.67
CA TYR A 242 -2.60 7.92 -25.57
C TYR A 242 -2.04 6.49 -25.54
N SER A 243 -0.95 6.24 -26.26
CA SER A 243 -0.44 4.88 -26.53
C SER A 243 0.72 4.41 -25.64
N TYR A 244 1.43 5.33 -24.95
CA TYR A 244 2.66 4.97 -24.23
C TYR A 244 2.38 4.48 -22.80
N LEU A 245 2.19 3.16 -22.67
CA LEU A 245 1.86 2.46 -21.41
C LEU A 245 2.73 2.85 -20.19
N PRO A 246 4.08 2.95 -20.28
CA PRO A 246 4.92 3.22 -19.10
C PRO A 246 4.62 4.55 -18.40
N SER A 247 3.94 5.51 -19.05
CA SER A 247 3.45 6.71 -18.36
C SER A 247 2.38 6.38 -17.32
N PHE A 248 1.45 5.47 -17.62
CA PHE A 248 0.39 5.08 -16.70
C PHE A 248 0.94 4.24 -15.55
N ASP A 249 1.86 3.31 -15.83
CA ASP A 249 2.54 2.51 -14.80
C ASP A 249 3.35 3.40 -13.84
N THR A 250 4.07 4.39 -14.39
CA THR A 250 4.82 5.39 -13.62
C THR A 250 3.92 6.23 -12.72
N ILE A 251 2.76 6.67 -13.22
CA ILE A 251 1.79 7.43 -12.41
C ILE A 251 1.23 6.54 -11.30
N LYS A 252 0.80 5.32 -11.64
CA LYS A 252 0.25 4.34 -10.69
C LYS A 252 1.22 4.08 -9.53
N GLU A 253 2.46 3.74 -9.84
CA GLU A 253 3.45 3.35 -8.85
C GLU A 253 3.93 4.55 -7.99
N LEU A 254 4.09 5.74 -8.58
CA LEU A 254 4.38 6.94 -7.78
C LEU A 254 3.21 7.35 -6.88
N THR A 255 1.95 7.23 -7.33
CA THR A 255 0.78 7.46 -6.47
C THR A 255 0.76 6.49 -5.29
N LYS A 256 1.04 5.20 -5.50
CA LYS A 256 1.17 4.21 -4.42
C LYS A 256 2.25 4.64 -3.41
N GLN A 257 3.47 4.89 -3.88
CA GLN A 257 4.59 5.25 -2.99
C GLN A 257 4.38 6.58 -2.26
N ILE A 258 3.79 7.61 -2.89
CA ILE A 258 3.53 8.90 -2.23
C ILE A 258 2.51 8.76 -1.10
N ILE A 259 1.48 7.92 -1.30
CA ILE A 259 0.50 7.62 -0.26
C ILE A 259 1.18 6.79 0.83
N ASP A 260 1.85 5.70 0.49
CA ASP A 260 2.42 4.75 1.46
C ASP A 260 3.51 5.38 2.33
N ASN A 261 4.41 6.17 1.73
CA ASN A 261 5.44 6.92 2.46
C ASN A 261 4.89 8.16 3.19
N ASN A 262 3.64 8.54 2.94
CA ASN A 262 3.02 9.78 3.42
C ASN A 262 3.82 11.04 3.05
N GLY A 263 4.36 11.09 1.83
CA GLY A 263 5.24 12.16 1.38
C GLY A 263 5.90 11.89 0.03
N ILE A 264 6.92 12.67 -0.29
CA ILE A 264 7.78 12.50 -1.49
C ILE A 264 9.19 12.03 -1.13
N GLU A 265 9.42 11.84 0.17
CA GLU A 265 10.62 11.29 0.76
C GLU A 265 10.68 9.76 0.51
N ASP A 266 11.89 9.21 0.41
CA ASP A 266 12.17 7.77 0.30
C ASP A 266 11.46 7.00 -0.85
N LEU A 267 11.18 7.67 -1.97
CA LEU A 267 10.62 7.04 -3.18
C LEU A 267 11.62 6.10 -3.88
N GLU A 268 11.18 4.89 -4.27
CA GLU A 268 12.00 3.85 -4.92
C GLU A 268 12.11 4.07 -6.45
N LEU A 269 12.68 5.22 -6.84
CA LEU A 269 12.67 5.69 -8.23
C LEU A 269 13.42 4.79 -9.23
N ASP A 270 14.35 3.95 -8.76
CA ASP A 270 15.15 3.04 -9.59
C ASP A 270 14.34 1.83 -10.10
N GLY A 271 13.27 1.43 -9.39
CA GLY A 271 12.35 0.39 -9.84
C GLY A 271 11.41 0.84 -10.96
N ILE A 272 11.20 2.16 -11.11
CA ILE A 272 10.25 2.74 -12.06
C ILE A 272 10.96 3.03 -13.39
N SER A 273 10.87 2.08 -14.32
CA SER A 273 11.46 2.20 -15.66
C SER A 273 10.55 2.94 -16.65
N GLY A 274 11.14 3.62 -17.64
CA GLY A 274 10.41 4.42 -18.62
C GLY A 274 10.00 5.81 -18.15
N ALA A 275 9.18 6.49 -18.97
CA ALA A 275 8.44 7.73 -18.68
C ALA A 275 9.14 8.80 -17.80
N THR A 276 10.44 9.06 -18.01
CA THR A 276 11.24 9.95 -17.15
C THR A 276 10.67 11.35 -17.02
N ASN A 277 10.02 11.89 -18.07
CA ASN A 277 9.34 13.18 -17.99
C ASN A 277 8.14 13.12 -17.03
N THR A 278 7.25 12.14 -17.19
CA THR A 278 6.11 11.89 -16.29
C THR A 278 6.56 11.73 -14.83
N LYS A 279 7.60 10.91 -14.58
CA LYS A 279 8.18 10.72 -13.23
C LYS A 279 8.64 12.04 -12.61
N ASN A 280 9.45 12.81 -13.34
CA ASN A 280 9.99 14.08 -12.85
C ASN A 280 8.89 15.11 -12.60
N THR A 281 7.93 15.25 -13.54
CA THR A 281 6.83 16.21 -13.42
C THR A 281 5.88 15.86 -12.28
N LEU A 282 5.55 14.57 -12.07
CA LEU A 282 4.72 14.14 -10.94
C LEU A 282 5.38 14.49 -9.61
N ILE A 283 6.68 14.20 -9.43
CA ILE A 283 7.43 14.54 -8.22
C ILE A 283 7.52 16.05 -8.02
N GLU A 284 7.78 16.84 -9.07
CA GLU A 284 7.81 18.31 -9.00
C GLU A 284 6.46 18.88 -8.55
N LEU A 285 5.36 18.43 -9.15
CA LEU A 285 4.03 18.91 -8.81
C LEU A 285 3.58 18.42 -7.42
N ALA A 286 3.90 17.20 -7.02
CA ALA A 286 3.65 16.69 -5.68
C ALA A 286 4.41 17.50 -4.61
N THR A 287 5.68 17.81 -4.87
CA THR A 287 6.50 18.70 -4.01
C THR A 287 5.79 20.03 -3.81
N LYS A 288 5.41 20.69 -4.91
CA LYS A 288 4.77 22.00 -4.92
C LYS A 288 3.38 22.01 -4.26
N ALA A 289 2.57 20.97 -4.45
CA ALA A 289 1.28 20.83 -3.76
C ALA A 289 1.47 20.67 -2.24
N LEU A 290 2.46 19.89 -1.81
CA LEU A 290 2.75 19.67 -0.38
C LEU A 290 3.45 20.85 0.32
N GLU A 291 3.93 21.87 -0.40
CA GLU A 291 4.45 23.10 0.22
C GLU A 291 3.35 23.83 1.02
N ASP A 292 2.11 23.87 0.49
CA ASP A 292 0.95 24.49 1.14
C ASP A 292 0.31 23.61 2.24
N ALA A 293 0.67 22.33 2.31
CA ALA A 293 0.13 21.35 3.27
C ALA A 293 0.85 21.35 4.63
N LYS A 294 2.05 21.94 4.72
CA LYS A 294 2.90 22.02 5.93
C LYS A 294 2.57 23.26 6.77
#